data_AF-A0A9D7SEY1-F1
#
_entry.id   AF-A0A9D7SEY1-F1
#
_cell.length_a   1.000
_cell.length_b   1.000
_cell.length_c   1.000
_cell.angle_alpha   90.00
_cell.angle_beta   90.00
_cell.angle_gamma   90.00
#
_symmetry.space_group_name_H-M   'P 1'
#
loop_
_entity.id
_entity.type
_entity.pdbx_description
1 polymer ?
#
loop_
_entity_poly.entity_id
_entity_poly.type
_entity_poly.pdbx_seq_one_letter_code
_entity_poly.pdbx_strand_id
1 'polypeptide(L)'
;MRPVLLLPFLLTSLACSSKLDRAKAEGLIRKQYPVVVPVTVPERAAAEKGSPAALRLVALKENLDKSGWFESTVRNEGAQETYTFRLKAEAPKSIKAAPKGFALPAAEAVFVRASRLETTREGARVTYEIRLDKPTAQFPLFAALHPDAKVGQIKARHATFERRRGSWELTGTDEVFRKAE
;
A
#
# COMPACT_ATOMS: atom_id res chain seq x y z
N MET A 1 -2.09 71.28 4.01
CA MET A 1 -0.99 70.41 3.55
C MET A 1 -0.78 69.32 4.60
N ARG A 2 -1.00 68.06 4.23
CA ARG A 2 -0.76 66.86 5.07
C ARG A 2 0.74 66.55 5.11
N PRO A 3 1.22 65.84 6.15
CA PRO A 3 1.92 64.62 5.86
C PRO A 3 1.39 63.45 6.71
N VAL A 4 1.01 62.39 6.00
CA VAL A 4 0.73 61.06 6.55
C VAL A 4 2.09 60.36 6.71
N LEU A 5 2.48 60.06 7.95
CA LEU A 5 3.66 59.26 8.24
C LEU A 5 3.33 57.79 8.04
N LEU A 6 4.01 57.20 7.06
CA LEU A 6 3.95 55.81 6.64
C LEU A 6 4.37 54.88 7.78
N LEU A 7 3.51 53.91 8.12
CA LEU A 7 3.91 52.70 8.85
C LEU A 7 4.99 51.97 8.02
N PRO A 8 6.13 51.59 8.62
CA PRO A 8 6.96 50.58 8.00
C PRO A 8 6.20 49.26 8.08
N PHE A 9 5.67 48.85 6.93
CA PHE A 9 5.21 47.51 6.67
C PHE A 9 6.28 46.54 7.19
N LEU A 10 5.91 45.77 8.23
CA LEU A 10 6.60 44.54 8.61
C LEU A 10 6.68 43.68 7.35
N LEU A 11 7.82 43.76 6.67
CA LEU A 11 8.23 42.80 5.66
C LEU A 11 8.43 41.48 6.39
N THR A 12 7.34 40.74 6.52
CA THR A 12 7.34 39.33 6.84
C THR A 12 8.37 38.65 5.98
N SER A 13 9.40 38.14 6.64
CA SER A 13 10.40 37.26 6.09
C SER A 13 9.72 36.13 5.31
N LEU A 14 9.62 36.27 3.99
CA LEU A 14 9.55 35.15 3.06
C LEU A 14 10.92 34.47 3.10
N ALA A 15 11.19 33.79 4.21
CA ALA A 15 12.24 32.80 4.25
C ALA A 15 11.78 31.69 3.30
N CYS A 16 12.21 31.78 2.05
CA CYS A 16 12.26 30.65 1.12
C CYS A 16 13.18 29.60 1.76
N SER A 17 12.65 28.82 2.70
CA SER A 17 13.35 27.67 3.25
C SER A 17 13.61 26.72 2.10
N SER A 18 14.88 26.66 1.68
CA SER A 18 15.35 25.74 0.65
C SER A 18 15.23 24.28 1.09
N LYS A 19 15.04 24.04 2.39
CA LYS A 19 14.89 22.73 2.99
C LYS A 19 13.44 22.27 2.95
N LEU A 20 13.24 20.98 2.67
CA LEU A 20 11.94 20.34 2.75
C LEU A 20 11.46 20.39 4.20
N ASP A 21 10.39 21.13 4.47
CA ASP A 21 9.75 21.11 5.78
C ASP A 21 8.82 19.90 5.92
N ARG A 22 8.57 19.52 7.17
CA ARG A 22 7.74 18.35 7.50
C ARG A 22 6.31 18.50 6.99
N ALA A 23 5.68 19.66 7.16
CA ALA A 23 4.27 19.85 6.78
C ALA A 23 4.09 19.72 5.25
N LYS A 24 5.04 20.24 4.48
CA LYS A 24 5.11 20.08 3.03
C LYS A 24 5.31 18.63 2.62
N ALA A 25 6.25 17.92 3.26
CA ALA A 25 6.46 16.49 3.01
C ALA A 25 5.20 15.68 3.30
N GLU A 26 4.58 15.87 4.47
CA GLU A 26 3.33 15.20 4.82
C GLU A 26 2.20 15.53 3.83
N GLY A 27 2.04 16.80 3.44
CA GLY A 27 1.03 17.23 2.49
C GLY A 27 1.20 16.63 1.09
N LEU A 28 2.45 16.37 0.66
CA LEU A 28 2.73 15.69 -0.60
C LEU A 28 2.51 14.17 -0.51
N ILE A 29 2.94 13.54 0.58
CA ILE A 29 2.76 12.09 0.80
C ILE A 29 1.27 11.76 0.96
N ARG A 30 0.53 12.51 1.77
CA ARG A 30 -0.91 12.27 2.04
C ARG A 30 -1.74 12.19 0.77
N LYS A 31 -1.37 12.90 -0.30
CA LYS A 31 -2.05 12.84 -1.60
C LYS A 31 -1.97 11.47 -2.28
N GLN A 32 -1.02 10.61 -1.91
CA GLN A 32 -0.90 9.24 -2.39
C GLN A 32 -1.78 8.26 -1.59
N TYR A 33 -2.34 8.67 -0.46
CA TYR A 33 -3.13 7.82 0.43
C TYR A 33 -4.65 8.11 0.36
N PRO A 34 -5.52 7.18 0.78
CA PRO A 34 -5.19 5.79 1.14
C PRO A 34 -4.75 4.97 -0.08
N VAL A 35 -3.93 3.94 0.16
CA VAL A 35 -3.53 2.95 -0.86
C VAL A 35 -4.17 1.60 -0.56
N VAL A 36 -4.44 0.80 -1.58
CA VAL A 36 -5.02 -0.54 -1.41
C VAL A 36 -3.92 -1.55 -1.19
N VAL A 37 -3.98 -2.29 -0.09
CA VAL A 37 -3.10 -3.43 0.18
C VAL A 37 -3.73 -4.67 -0.45
N PRO A 38 -3.15 -5.23 -1.53
CA PRO A 38 -3.66 -6.40 -2.18
C PRO A 38 -3.13 -7.69 -1.53
N VAL A 39 -3.88 -8.77 -1.68
CA VAL A 39 -3.43 -10.14 -1.51
C VAL A 39 -3.46 -10.85 -2.86
N THR A 40 -2.39 -11.56 -3.19
CA THR A 40 -2.29 -12.28 -4.46
C THR A 40 -2.78 -13.72 -4.30
N VAL A 41 -3.72 -14.08 -5.16
CA VAL A 41 -4.25 -15.45 -5.30
C VAL A 41 -3.69 -16.04 -6.59
N PRO A 42 -2.96 -17.17 -6.55
CA PRO A 42 -2.46 -17.80 -7.76
C PRO A 42 -3.60 -18.37 -8.60
N GLU A 43 -3.46 -18.41 -9.93
CA GLU A 43 -4.39 -19.17 -10.80
C GLU A 43 -4.23 -20.68 -10.61
N ARG A 44 -2.99 -21.11 -10.37
CA ARG A 44 -2.64 -22.52 -10.14
C ARG A 44 -1.50 -22.59 -9.14
N ALA A 45 -1.64 -23.49 -8.16
CA ALA A 45 -0.60 -23.81 -7.21
C ALA A 45 -0.60 -25.31 -6.95
N ALA A 46 0.57 -25.89 -6.68
CA ALA A 46 0.67 -27.30 -6.36
C ALA A 46 1.58 -27.50 -5.15
N ALA A 47 1.25 -28.48 -4.33
CA ALA A 47 2.00 -28.82 -3.14
C ALA A 47 1.98 -30.33 -2.90
N GLU A 48 2.99 -30.83 -2.20
CA GLU A 48 3.02 -32.22 -1.77
C GLU A 48 2.02 -32.47 -0.65
N LYS A 49 1.33 -33.61 -0.69
CA LYS A 49 0.34 -34.01 0.31
C LYS A 49 0.92 -34.01 1.71
N GLY A 50 0.17 -33.48 2.67
CA GLY A 50 0.60 -33.38 4.07
C GLY A 50 1.68 -32.34 4.36
N SER A 51 2.22 -31.67 3.35
CA SER A 51 3.18 -30.58 3.57
C SER A 51 2.51 -29.33 4.17
N PRO A 52 3.27 -28.46 4.86
CA PRO A 52 2.75 -27.15 5.30
C PRO A 52 2.24 -26.29 4.14
N ALA A 53 2.79 -26.46 2.94
CA ALA A 53 2.31 -25.77 1.74
C ALA A 53 0.93 -26.26 1.31
N ALA A 54 0.65 -27.57 1.38
CA ALA A 54 -0.68 -28.10 1.09
C ALA A 54 -1.73 -27.57 2.08
N LEU A 55 -1.40 -27.51 3.37
CA LEU A 55 -2.30 -26.91 4.39
C LEU A 55 -2.63 -25.45 4.09
N ARG A 56 -1.66 -24.66 3.61
CA ARG A 56 -1.90 -23.28 3.18
C ARG A 56 -2.82 -23.21 1.94
N LEU A 57 -2.68 -24.14 0.99
CA LEU A 57 -3.54 -24.18 -0.19
C LEU A 57 -4.97 -24.63 0.14
N VAL A 58 -5.15 -25.55 1.09
CA VAL A 58 -6.46 -25.90 1.64
C VAL A 58 -7.12 -24.68 2.29
N ALA A 59 -6.42 -23.99 3.19
CA ALA A 59 -6.94 -22.79 3.84
C ALA A 59 -7.25 -21.67 2.84
N LEU A 60 -6.41 -21.49 1.81
CA LEU A 60 -6.67 -20.56 0.71
C LEU A 60 -7.96 -20.93 -0.02
N LYS A 61 -8.10 -22.20 -0.42
CA LYS A 61 -9.30 -22.70 -1.09
C LYS A 61 -10.56 -22.44 -0.28
N GLU A 62 -10.56 -22.81 1.00
CA GLU A 62 -11.72 -22.61 1.88
C GLU A 62 -12.13 -21.13 1.99
N ASN A 63 -11.17 -20.22 2.10
CA ASN A 63 -11.44 -18.78 2.15
C ASN A 63 -12.01 -18.25 0.82
N LEU A 64 -11.46 -18.70 -0.30
CA LEU A 64 -11.93 -18.30 -1.62
C LEU A 64 -13.32 -18.84 -1.93
N ASP A 65 -13.60 -20.09 -1.57
CA ASP A 65 -14.92 -20.70 -1.75
C ASP A 65 -15.99 -19.95 -0.93
N LYS A 66 -15.68 -19.55 0.31
CA LYS A 66 -16.56 -18.74 1.17
C LYS A 66 -16.90 -17.38 0.57
N SER A 67 -15.98 -16.79 -0.19
CA SER A 67 -16.22 -15.50 -0.87
C SER A 67 -17.27 -15.62 -1.98
N GLY A 68 -17.46 -16.82 -2.54
CA GLY A 68 -18.31 -17.06 -3.69
C GLY A 68 -17.77 -16.56 -5.03
N TRP A 69 -16.66 -15.81 -5.05
CA TRP A 69 -16.10 -15.17 -6.24
C TRP A 69 -15.19 -16.06 -7.09
N PHE A 70 -14.78 -17.21 -6.56
CA PHE A 70 -13.87 -18.13 -7.22
C PHE A 70 -14.52 -19.50 -7.40
N GLU A 71 -14.18 -20.13 -8.52
CA GLU A 71 -14.31 -21.56 -8.72
C GLU A 71 -12.95 -22.21 -8.41
N SER A 72 -12.93 -23.10 -7.42
CA SER A 72 -11.71 -23.78 -6.99
C SER A 72 -11.79 -25.27 -7.29
N THR A 73 -10.84 -25.79 -8.07
CA THR A 73 -10.74 -27.21 -8.39
C THR A 73 -9.46 -27.81 -7.84
N VAL A 74 -9.52 -29.06 -7.37
CA VAL A 74 -8.37 -29.80 -6.85
C VAL A 74 -8.18 -31.05 -7.69
N ARG A 75 -6.95 -31.26 -8.17
CA ARG A 75 -6.54 -32.49 -8.85
C ARG A 75 -5.43 -33.16 -8.05
N ASN A 76 -5.60 -34.44 -7.81
CA ASN A 76 -4.65 -35.27 -7.10
C ASN A 76 -3.83 -36.08 -8.11
N GLU A 77 -2.54 -35.84 -8.17
CA GLU A 77 -1.60 -36.52 -9.08
C GLU A 77 -0.52 -37.17 -8.22
N GLY A 78 -0.74 -38.44 -7.85
CA GLY A 78 0.15 -39.18 -6.95
C GLY A 78 0.28 -38.51 -5.56
N ALA A 79 1.51 -38.14 -5.20
CA ALA A 79 1.84 -37.44 -3.95
C ALA A 79 1.58 -35.92 -4.01
N GLN A 80 1.19 -35.37 -5.15
CA GLN A 80 1.00 -33.94 -5.36
C GLN A 80 -0.49 -33.59 -5.46
N GLU A 81 -0.87 -32.48 -4.83
CA GLU A 81 -2.18 -31.86 -4.98
C GLU A 81 -2.01 -30.56 -5.76
N THR A 82 -2.74 -30.44 -6.87
CA THR A 82 -2.79 -29.23 -7.68
C THR A 82 -4.12 -28.53 -7.48
N TYR A 83 -4.06 -27.28 -7.04
CA TYR A 83 -5.20 -26.39 -6.86
C TYR A 83 -5.24 -25.42 -8.05
N THR A 84 -6.41 -25.27 -8.66
CA THR A 84 -6.66 -24.29 -9.72
C THR A 84 -7.81 -23.39 -9.29
N PHE A 85 -7.59 -22.08 -9.35
CA PHE A 85 -8.52 -21.04 -8.94
C PHE A 85 -8.89 -20.20 -10.16
N ARG A 86 -10.19 -20.10 -10.44
CA ARG A 86 -10.72 -19.29 -11.53
C ARG A 86 -11.68 -18.25 -10.98
N LEU A 87 -11.57 -17.02 -11.46
CA LEU A 87 -12.49 -15.95 -11.12
C LEU A 87 -13.83 -16.18 -11.81
N LYS A 88 -14.94 -16.10 -11.08
CA LYS A 88 -16.28 -16.17 -11.66
C LYS A 88 -16.68 -14.87 -12.34
N ALA A 89 -17.67 -14.94 -13.23
CA ALA A 89 -18.17 -13.76 -13.95
C ALA A 89 -18.82 -12.73 -13.02
N GLU A 90 -19.39 -13.17 -11.90
CA GLU A 90 -20.06 -12.32 -10.91
C GLU A 90 -19.10 -11.69 -9.90
N ALA A 91 -17.80 -11.97 -10.01
CA ALA A 91 -16.82 -11.44 -9.07
C ALA A 91 -16.68 -9.90 -9.17
N PRO A 92 -16.35 -9.21 -8.07
CA PRO A 92 -16.18 -7.77 -8.07
C PRO A 92 -15.12 -7.30 -9.07
N LYS A 93 -15.44 -6.25 -9.84
CA LYS A 93 -14.49 -5.60 -10.78
C LYS A 93 -13.25 -4.99 -10.11
N SER A 94 -13.28 -4.86 -8.78
CA SER A 94 -12.12 -4.44 -7.99
C SER A 94 -11.00 -5.48 -7.95
N ILE A 95 -11.28 -6.73 -8.33
CA ILE A 95 -10.26 -7.78 -8.45
C ILE A 95 -9.51 -7.57 -9.76
N LYS A 96 -8.20 -7.31 -9.65
CA LYS A 96 -7.35 -7.03 -10.81
C LYS A 96 -6.55 -8.29 -11.18
N ALA A 97 -6.18 -8.43 -12.44
CA ALA A 97 -5.22 -9.46 -12.86
C ALA A 97 -3.83 -9.16 -12.26
N ALA A 98 -3.11 -10.21 -11.89
CA ALA A 98 -1.73 -10.14 -11.41
C ALA A 98 -0.86 -11.15 -12.18
N PRO A 99 0.49 -10.98 -12.22
CA PRO A 99 1.35 -11.97 -12.84
C PRO A 99 1.17 -13.34 -12.18
N LYS A 100 0.54 -14.28 -12.90
CA LYS A 100 0.18 -15.65 -12.46
C LYS A 100 -0.98 -15.75 -11.46
N GLY A 101 -1.92 -14.81 -11.47
CA GLY A 101 -2.97 -14.79 -10.48
C GLY A 101 -3.92 -13.62 -10.53
N PHE A 102 -4.54 -13.37 -9.39
CA PHE A 102 -5.48 -12.30 -9.14
C PHE A 102 -5.02 -11.49 -7.93
N ALA A 103 -5.12 -10.17 -8.01
CA ALA A 103 -4.90 -9.26 -6.90
C ALA A 103 -6.25 -8.85 -6.31
N LEU A 104 -6.50 -9.25 -5.07
CA LEU A 104 -7.71 -8.93 -4.33
C LEU A 104 -7.41 -7.85 -3.29
N PRO A 105 -8.29 -6.86 -3.07
CA PRO A 105 -8.11 -5.89 -2.00
C PRO A 105 -8.27 -6.57 -0.64
N ALA A 106 -7.26 -6.49 0.22
CA ALA A 106 -7.26 -7.06 1.57
C ALA A 106 -7.49 -6.00 2.67
N ALA A 107 -6.95 -4.80 2.50
CA ALA A 107 -7.14 -3.66 3.40
C ALA A 107 -6.80 -2.35 2.69
N GLU A 108 -7.05 -1.22 3.35
CA GLU A 108 -6.43 0.06 3.03
C GLU A 108 -5.20 0.28 3.92
N ALA A 109 -4.19 0.97 3.41
CA ALA A 109 -3.18 1.60 4.24
C ALA A 109 -3.43 3.11 4.24
N VAL A 110 -3.42 3.71 5.42
CA VAL A 110 -3.60 5.15 5.62
C VAL A 110 -2.31 5.79 6.11
N PHE A 111 -2.01 6.99 5.61
CA PHE A 111 -0.90 7.78 6.11
C PHE A 111 -1.17 8.23 7.56
N VAL A 112 -0.17 8.09 8.44
CA VAL A 112 -0.25 8.54 9.83
C VAL A 112 0.51 9.86 10.01
N ARG A 113 1.83 9.82 9.86
CA ARG A 113 2.74 10.97 10.06
C ARG A 113 4.10 10.75 9.42
N ALA A 114 4.85 11.82 9.16
CA ALA A 114 6.28 11.73 8.88
C ALA A 114 7.06 11.65 10.20
N SER A 115 7.99 10.70 10.34
CA SER A 115 8.76 10.49 11.57
C SER A 115 10.19 11.01 11.47
N ARG A 116 10.80 10.98 10.27
CA ARG A 116 12.18 11.43 10.06
C ARG A 116 12.36 12.07 8.70
N LEU A 117 13.11 13.17 8.64
CA LEU A 117 13.51 13.83 7.40
C LEU A 117 15.03 13.86 7.32
N GLU A 118 15.57 13.37 6.22
CA GLU A 118 17.01 13.29 5.94
C GLU A 118 17.30 14.00 4.62
N THR A 119 18.28 14.91 4.62
CA THR A 119 18.73 15.56 3.37
C THR A 119 19.75 14.66 2.69
N THR A 120 19.60 14.44 1.38
CA THR A 120 20.53 13.68 0.55
C THR A 120 21.21 14.60 -0.46
N ARG A 121 22.23 14.12 -1.18
CA ARG A 121 22.93 14.91 -2.21
C ARG A 121 21.99 15.36 -3.34
N GLU A 122 21.01 14.54 -3.68
CA GLU A 122 20.10 14.73 -4.82
C GLU A 122 18.72 15.25 -4.38
N GLY A 123 18.43 15.31 -3.08
CA GLY A 123 17.13 15.75 -2.57
C GLY A 123 16.91 15.47 -1.08
N ALA A 124 15.80 14.82 -0.74
CA ALA A 124 15.49 14.44 0.63
C ALA A 124 14.83 13.06 0.71
N ARG A 125 15.16 12.32 1.76
CA ARG A 125 14.49 11.07 2.12
C ARG A 125 13.66 11.29 3.37
N VAL A 126 12.42 10.84 3.35
CA VAL A 126 11.48 11.00 4.47
C VAL A 126 11.02 9.62 4.91
N THR A 127 11.29 9.26 6.15
CA THR A 127 10.64 8.11 6.79
C THR A 127 9.28 8.55 7.31
N TYR A 128 8.24 7.78 6.99
CA TYR A 128 6.89 8.04 7.43
C TYR A 128 6.19 6.75 7.85
N GLU A 129 5.09 6.90 8.56
CA GLU A 129 4.32 5.82 9.13
C GLU A 129 2.99 5.68 8.40
N ILE A 130 2.63 4.44 8.09
CA ILE A 130 1.31 4.06 7.60
C ILE A 130 0.63 3.15 8.61
N ARG A 131 -0.69 3.09 8.57
CA ARG A 131 -1.49 2.16 9.38
C ARG A 131 -2.37 1.32 8.46
N LEU A 132 -2.42 0.01 8.70
CA LEU A 132 -3.40 -0.87 8.05
C LEU A 132 -4.78 -0.57 8.64
N ASP A 133 -5.72 -0.18 7.81
CA ASP A 133 -7.07 0.25 8.17
C ASP A 133 -8.10 -0.37 7.22
N LYS A 134 -9.37 -0.33 7.60
CA LYS A 134 -10.51 -0.84 6.80
C LYS A 134 -10.24 -2.24 6.17
N PRO A 135 -10.10 -3.30 6.98
CA PRO A 135 -9.92 -4.65 6.46
C PRO A 135 -11.13 -5.06 5.60
N THR A 136 -10.86 -5.76 4.51
CA THR A 136 -11.92 -6.41 3.71
C THR A 136 -12.14 -7.84 4.22
N ALA A 137 -13.13 -8.54 3.64
CA ALA A 137 -13.32 -9.98 3.87
C ALA A 137 -12.09 -10.83 3.53
N GLN A 138 -11.15 -10.31 2.73
CA GLN A 138 -9.93 -11.01 2.31
C GLN A 138 -8.74 -10.76 3.24
N PHE A 139 -8.89 -9.91 4.26
CA PHE A 139 -7.83 -9.64 5.23
C PHE A 139 -7.31 -10.90 5.95
N PRO A 140 -8.14 -11.88 6.35
CA PRO A 140 -7.65 -13.13 6.95
C PRO A 140 -6.67 -13.88 6.04
N LEU A 141 -6.91 -13.87 4.71
CA LEU A 141 -5.99 -14.48 3.76
C LEU A 141 -4.65 -13.73 3.71
N PHE A 142 -4.69 -12.40 3.72
CA PHE A 142 -3.50 -11.57 3.80
C PHE A 142 -2.69 -11.83 5.10
N ALA A 143 -3.37 -11.90 6.24
CA ALA A 143 -2.73 -12.18 7.53
C ALA A 143 -2.11 -13.59 7.59
N ALA A 144 -2.72 -14.59 6.94
CA ALA A 144 -2.15 -15.94 6.86
C ALA A 144 -0.83 -15.99 6.07
N LEU A 145 -0.68 -15.13 5.05
CA LEU A 145 0.56 -15.01 4.26
C LEU A 145 1.58 -14.06 4.88
N HIS A 146 1.12 -13.13 5.72
CA HIS A 146 1.94 -12.16 6.41
C HIS A 146 1.65 -12.23 7.92
N PRO A 147 2.27 -13.16 8.67
CA PRO A 147 1.92 -13.43 10.07
C PRO A 147 2.00 -12.21 11.00
N ASP A 148 2.86 -11.25 10.68
CA ASP A 148 3.01 -10.01 11.45
C ASP A 148 1.93 -8.97 11.13
N ALA A 149 1.09 -9.17 10.11
CA ALA A 149 0.09 -8.21 9.68
C ALA A 149 -1.13 -8.19 10.60
N LYS A 150 -1.42 -7.03 11.17
CA LYS A 150 -2.63 -6.80 12.00
C LYS A 150 -3.32 -5.51 11.59
N VAL A 151 -4.64 -5.48 11.70
CA VAL A 151 -5.40 -4.22 11.55
C VAL A 151 -4.96 -3.26 12.65
N GLY A 152 -4.80 -1.98 12.30
CA GLY A 152 -4.27 -0.95 13.20
C GLY A 152 -2.75 -0.97 13.35
N GLN A 153 -2.04 -1.96 12.77
CA GLN A 153 -0.59 -2.01 12.83
C GLN A 153 0.03 -0.83 12.09
N ILE A 154 1.02 -0.21 12.73
CA ILE A 154 1.83 0.85 12.15
C ILE A 154 3.07 0.23 11.48
N LYS A 155 3.35 0.64 10.23
CA LYS A 155 4.56 0.27 9.50
C LYS A 155 5.30 1.50 9.01
N ALA A 156 6.62 1.49 9.13
CA ALA A 156 7.48 2.51 8.57
C ALA A 156 7.67 2.30 7.06
N ARG A 157 7.75 3.41 6.32
CA ARG A 157 7.95 3.51 4.87
C ARG A 157 8.89 4.67 4.57
N HIS A 158 9.47 4.68 3.38
CA HIS A 158 10.27 5.81 2.91
C HIS A 158 9.65 6.46 1.68
N ALA A 159 9.85 7.76 1.60
CA ALA A 159 9.54 8.60 0.46
C ALA A 159 10.81 9.33 0.03
N THR A 160 11.01 9.47 -1.27
CA THR A 160 12.10 10.25 -1.86
C THR A 160 11.54 11.50 -2.51
N PHE A 161 12.21 12.61 -2.27
CA PHE A 161 11.86 13.91 -2.79
C PHE A 161 13.03 14.50 -3.56
N GLU A 162 12.74 15.17 -4.66
CA GLU A 162 13.70 15.96 -5.41
C GLU A 162 13.20 17.40 -5.52
N ARG A 163 14.13 18.33 -5.73
CA ARG A 163 13.78 19.71 -6.00
C ARG A 163 13.80 19.96 -7.50
N ARG A 164 12.63 20.24 -8.07
CA ARG A 164 12.47 20.54 -9.50
C ARG A 164 11.87 21.93 -9.68
N ARG A 165 12.52 22.75 -10.50
CA ARG A 165 12.09 24.14 -10.82
C ARG A 165 11.78 24.97 -9.57
N GLY A 166 12.59 24.84 -8.53
CA GLY A 166 12.44 25.56 -7.26
C GLY A 166 11.45 24.96 -6.26
N SER A 167 10.66 23.95 -6.65
CA SER A 167 9.66 23.29 -5.80
C SER A 167 10.07 21.87 -5.41
N TRP A 168 9.60 21.40 -4.25
CA TRP A 168 9.78 20.01 -3.82
C TRP A 168 8.72 19.12 -4.44
N GLU A 169 9.16 18.03 -5.06
CA GLU A 169 8.31 17.02 -5.67
C GLU A 169 8.58 15.65 -5.05
N LEU A 170 7.52 14.90 -4.79
CA LEU A 170 7.60 13.50 -4.38
C LEU A 170 7.91 12.66 -5.62
N THR A 171 9.10 12.07 -5.68
CA THR A 171 9.57 11.29 -6.83
C THR A 171 9.40 9.80 -6.66
N GLY A 172 9.31 9.33 -5.42
CA GLY A 172 9.15 7.91 -5.14
C GLY A 172 8.68 7.64 -3.71
N THR A 173 8.06 6.48 -3.55
CA THR A 173 7.75 5.89 -2.25
C THR A 173 8.11 4.42 -2.31
N ASP A 174 8.56 3.84 -1.19
CA ASP A 174 8.75 2.40 -1.05
C ASP A 174 7.43 1.60 -1.14
N GLU A 175 6.30 2.30 -1.30
CA GLU A 175 4.99 1.69 -1.43
C GLU A 175 4.85 1.00 -2.80
N VAL A 176 4.71 -0.32 -2.76
CA VAL A 176 4.37 -1.14 -3.94
C VAL A 176 2.89 -0.99 -4.29
N PHE A 177 2.09 -0.53 -3.33
CA PHE A 177 0.65 -0.39 -3.42
C PHE A 177 0.22 0.93 -4.05
N ARG A 178 -0.86 0.89 -4.82
CA ARG A 178 -1.40 2.06 -5.53
C ARG A 178 -2.75 2.45 -4.96
N LYS A 179 -3.17 3.68 -5.26
CA LYS A 179 -4.56 4.09 -5.05
C LYS A 179 -5.50 3.15 -5.80
N ALA A 180 -6.66 2.88 -5.21
CA ALA A 180 -7.77 2.30 -5.96
C ALA A 180 -8.10 3.29 -7.09
N GLU A 181 -7.94 2.83 -8.33
CA GLU A 181 -8.50 3.50 -9.52
C GLU A 181 -9.98 3.15 -9.65
#